data_AF-A0AAQ0KD74-F1
#
_entry.id   AF-A0AAQ0KD74-F1
#
_cell.length_a   1.000
_cell.length_b   1.000
_cell.length_c   1.000
_cell.angle_alpha   90.00
_cell.angle_beta   90.00
_cell.angle_gamma   90.00
#
_symmetry.space_group_name_H-M   'P 1'
#
loop_
_entity.id
_entity.type
_entity.pdbx_description
1 polymer ?
#
loop_
_entity_poly.entity_id
_entity_poly.type
_entity_poly.pdbx_seq_one_letter_code
_entity_poly.pdbx_strand_id
1 'polypeptide(L)'
;MKLCRCPVCHSDIHLDALLEDDAGREILGIITNLRGDNARALVSYIALFRPEKAALSNGRALKLMREVLDMYQPSPLLSHALIETANGVMKNRRETRNVVALTNHNYLKKVYEGAKPLFAVVRNEGKSAVESADKLAEDKRTAAIQYIERYAAIGKLEFVKNMPEYLVWKAWKEEQNATTNP
;
A
#
# COMPACT_ATOMS: atom_id res chain seq x y z
N MET A 1 -9.19 16.73 28.84
CA MET A 1 -7.84 17.15 28.36
C MET A 1 -7.98 18.10 27.17
N LYS A 2 -7.39 19.31 27.21
CA LYS A 2 -7.48 20.29 26.10
C LYS A 2 -6.66 19.83 24.90
N LEU A 3 -7.29 19.69 23.74
CA LEU A 3 -6.65 19.28 22.49
C LEU A 3 -6.11 20.48 21.72
N CYS A 4 -6.98 21.43 21.39
CA CYS A 4 -6.61 22.67 20.68
C CYS A 4 -7.71 23.72 20.85
N ARG A 5 -7.53 24.87 20.20
CA ARG A 5 -8.54 25.94 20.12
C ARG A 5 -9.02 26.06 18.68
N CYS A 6 -10.33 26.10 18.46
CA CYS A 6 -10.89 26.23 17.12
C CYS A 6 -10.46 27.56 16.48
N PRO A 7 -9.86 27.56 15.27
CA PRO A 7 -9.45 28.81 14.62
C PRO A 7 -10.63 29.62 14.05
N VAL A 8 -11.84 29.06 14.05
CA VAL A 8 -13.05 29.71 13.49
C VAL A 8 -13.86 30.40 14.58
N CYS A 9 -14.19 29.69 15.67
CA CYS A 9 -15.03 30.22 16.75
C CYS A 9 -14.29 30.43 18.08
N HIS A 10 -12.99 30.13 18.14
CA HIS A 10 -12.16 30.28 19.33
C HIS A 10 -12.62 29.51 20.57
N SER A 11 -13.51 28.53 20.42
CA SER A 11 -13.87 27.60 21.51
C SER A 11 -12.72 26.63 21.77
N ASP A 12 -12.53 26.26 23.04
CA ASP A 12 -11.58 25.22 23.42
C ASP A 12 -12.17 23.83 23.12
N ILE A 13 -11.38 22.99 22.44
CA ILE A 13 -11.77 21.63 22.07
C ILE A 13 -11.10 20.67 23.06
N HIS A 14 -11.91 19.90 23.77
CA HIS A 14 -11.48 18.90 24.75
C HIS A 14 -11.59 17.50 24.15
N LEU A 15 -10.56 16.66 24.32
CA LEU A 15 -10.53 15.32 23.72
C LEU A 15 -11.64 14.41 24.27
N ASP A 16 -11.89 14.50 25.57
CA ASP A 16 -12.99 13.81 26.27
C ASP A 16 -14.35 14.16 25.67
N ALA A 17 -14.61 15.43 25.39
CA ALA A 17 -15.84 15.86 24.74
C ALA A 17 -16.03 15.30 23.32
N LEU A 18 -14.94 15.04 22.58
CA LEU A 18 -15.01 14.40 21.26
C LEU A 18 -15.34 12.91 21.34
N LEU A 19 -15.07 12.28 22.49
CA LEU A 19 -15.28 10.85 22.73
C LEU A 19 -16.64 10.55 23.37
N GLU A 20 -17.46 11.55 23.70
CA GLU A 20 -18.79 11.33 24.30
C GLU A 20 -19.75 10.58 23.34
N ASP A 21 -19.70 10.93 22.06
CA ASP A 21 -20.53 10.33 21.00
C ASP A 21 -19.91 9.03 20.47
N ASP A 22 -20.73 7.96 20.37
CA ASP A 22 -20.31 6.65 19.85
C ASP A 22 -19.72 6.74 18.44
N ALA A 23 -20.40 7.45 17.54
CA ALA A 23 -19.92 7.59 16.17
C ALA A 23 -18.61 8.39 16.12
N GLY A 24 -18.46 9.41 16.97
CA GLY A 24 -17.21 10.14 17.17
C GLY A 24 -16.05 9.24 17.61
N ARG A 25 -16.27 8.37 18.61
CA ARG A 25 -15.27 7.38 19.06
C ARG A 25 -14.81 6.47 17.93
N GLU A 26 -15.75 5.95 17.15
CA GLU A 26 -15.43 5.07 16.04
C GLU A 26 -14.70 5.78 14.89
N ILE A 27 -15.10 7.01 14.55
CA ILE A 27 -14.39 7.83 13.56
C ILE A 27 -12.93 8.02 13.98
N LEU A 28 -12.69 8.33 15.26
CA LEU A 28 -11.33 8.48 15.78
C LEU A 28 -10.55 7.16 15.67
N GLY A 29 -11.17 6.03 16.02
CA GLY A 29 -10.56 4.70 15.85
C GLY A 29 -10.18 4.37 14.40
N ILE A 30 -11.03 4.72 13.43
CA ILE A 30 -10.71 4.60 12.01
C ILE A 30 -9.49 5.45 11.67
N ILE A 31 -9.52 6.75 12.01
CA ILE A 31 -8.46 7.70 11.65
C ILE A 31 -7.11 7.29 12.23
N THR A 32 -7.06 6.84 13.49
CA THR A 32 -5.81 6.44 14.14
C THR A 32 -5.22 5.15 13.58
N ASN A 33 -6.04 4.27 12.99
CA ASN A 33 -5.59 3.01 12.40
C ASN A 33 -5.16 3.14 10.93
N LEU A 34 -5.47 4.26 10.28
CA LEU A 34 -5.04 4.52 8.91
C LEU A 34 -3.57 4.98 8.87
N ARG A 35 -2.81 4.42 7.93
CA ARG A 35 -1.37 4.75 7.73
C ARG A 35 -1.15 5.77 6.61
N GLY A 36 -0.05 6.51 6.71
CA GLY A 36 0.35 7.52 5.73
C GLY A 36 -0.70 8.63 5.61
N ASP A 37 -0.91 9.12 4.38
CA ASP A 37 -1.81 10.25 4.12
C ASP A 37 -3.31 9.88 4.04
N ASN A 38 -3.66 8.59 4.17
CA ASN A 38 -5.03 8.11 4.03
C ASN A 38 -5.99 8.78 5.02
N ALA A 39 -5.57 8.95 6.28
CA ALA A 39 -6.38 9.60 7.31
C ALA A 39 -6.78 11.04 6.91
N ARG A 40 -5.77 11.86 6.57
CA ARG A 40 -5.97 13.26 6.18
C ARG A 40 -6.77 13.39 4.89
N ALA A 41 -6.47 12.54 3.90
CA ALA A 41 -7.17 12.52 2.62
C ALA A 41 -8.64 12.15 2.81
N LEU A 42 -8.93 11.13 3.61
CA LEU A 42 -10.29 10.69 3.90
C LEU A 42 -11.10 11.81 4.59
N VAL A 43 -10.58 12.41 5.66
CA VAL A 43 -11.25 13.52 6.35
C VAL A 43 -11.56 14.68 5.39
N SER A 44 -10.60 15.04 4.53
CA SER A 44 -10.77 16.13 3.55
C SER A 44 -11.86 15.81 2.52
N TYR A 45 -11.92 14.55 2.08
CA TYR A 45 -12.93 14.07 1.16
C TYR A 45 -14.33 14.04 1.79
N ILE A 46 -14.47 13.51 3.02
CA ILE A 46 -15.76 13.45 3.73
C ILE A 46 -16.33 14.85 3.97
N ALA A 47 -15.49 15.86 4.17
CA ALA A 47 -15.93 17.26 4.30
C ALA A 47 -16.71 17.78 3.07
N LEU A 48 -16.54 17.19 1.88
CA LEU A 48 -17.29 17.56 0.67
C LEU A 48 -18.79 17.23 0.75
N PHE A 49 -19.18 16.32 1.65
CA PHE A 49 -20.56 15.91 1.89
C PHE A 49 -21.27 16.80 2.92
N ARG A 50 -20.58 17.78 3.51
CA ARG A 50 -21.17 18.74 4.44
C ARG A 50 -22.11 19.69 3.69
N PRO A 51 -23.41 19.74 4.04
CA PRO A 51 -24.33 20.75 3.51
C PRO A 51 -23.93 22.17 3.94
N GLU A 52 -24.34 23.17 3.17
CA GLU A 52 -24.00 24.57 3.47
C GLU A 52 -24.64 25.07 4.77
N LYS A 53 -25.89 24.71 5.02
CA LYS A 53 -26.70 25.24 6.13
C LYS A 53 -26.64 24.40 7.41
N ALA A 54 -25.98 23.25 7.39
CA ALA A 54 -26.00 22.30 8.50
C ALA A 54 -24.67 21.58 8.68
N ALA A 55 -24.38 21.20 9.92
CA ALA A 55 -23.24 20.34 10.21
C ALA A 55 -23.46 18.93 9.63
N LEU A 56 -22.37 18.30 9.22
CA LEU A 56 -22.36 16.87 8.93
C LEU A 56 -22.33 16.13 10.28
N SER A 57 -23.36 15.34 10.59
CA SER A 57 -23.38 14.56 11.83
C SER A 57 -22.32 13.47 11.82
N ASN A 58 -21.81 13.11 13.01
CA ASN A 58 -20.82 12.04 13.16
C ASN A 58 -21.35 10.71 12.62
N GLY A 59 -22.61 10.34 12.92
CA GLY A 59 -23.20 9.10 12.39
C GLY A 59 -23.20 9.04 10.86
N ARG A 60 -23.50 10.16 10.18
CA ARG A 60 -23.43 10.23 8.72
C ARG A 60 -21.99 10.22 8.21
N ALA A 61 -21.07 10.93 8.88
CA ALA A 61 -19.65 10.92 8.52
C ALA A 61 -19.04 9.51 8.65
N LEU A 62 -19.33 8.80 9.73
CA LEU A 62 -18.89 7.42 9.97
C LEU A 62 -19.38 6.48 8.87
N LYS A 63 -20.66 6.58 8.51
CA LYS A 63 -21.23 5.79 7.40
C LYS A 63 -20.48 6.03 6.09
N LEU A 64 -20.25 7.29 5.72
CA LEU A 64 -19.53 7.65 4.50
C LEU A 64 -18.06 7.17 4.53
N MET A 65 -17.39 7.24 5.69
CA MET A 65 -16.03 6.71 5.84
C MET A 65 -15.98 5.21 5.61
N ARG A 66 -16.92 4.45 6.20
CA ARG A 66 -17.03 3.00 6.01
C ARG A 66 -17.33 2.65 4.57
N GLU A 67 -18.27 3.33 3.92
CA GLU A 67 -18.58 3.11 2.50
C GLU A 67 -17.33 3.25 1.61
N VAL A 68 -16.47 4.25 1.86
CA VAL A 68 -15.21 4.40 1.13
C VAL A 68 -14.24 3.25 1.39
N LEU A 69 -14.09 2.85 2.66
CA LEU A 69 -13.15 1.79 3.07
C LEU A 69 -13.63 0.38 2.67
N ASP A 70 -14.94 0.18 2.53
CA ASP A 70 -15.53 -1.05 1.99
C ASP A 70 -15.28 -1.17 0.49
N MET A 71 -15.27 -0.04 -0.24
CA MET A 71 -14.95 -0.02 -1.67
C MET A 71 -13.45 -0.16 -1.95
N TYR A 72 -12.59 0.43 -1.10
CA TYR A 72 -11.17 0.56 -1.37
C TYR A 72 -10.32 0.35 -0.12
N GLN A 73 -9.32 -0.53 -0.23
CA GLN A 73 -8.33 -0.71 0.82
C GLN A 73 -7.42 0.53 0.95
N PRO A 74 -7.07 0.94 2.19
CA PRO A 74 -6.10 2.01 2.43
C PRO A 74 -4.79 1.76 1.67
N SER A 75 -4.41 2.72 0.82
CA SER A 75 -3.26 2.59 -0.07
C SER A 75 -2.83 3.96 -0.59
N PRO A 76 -1.57 4.11 -1.09
CA PRO A 76 -1.14 5.35 -1.72
C PRO A 76 -2.06 5.80 -2.87
N LEU A 77 -2.60 4.83 -3.64
CA LEU A 77 -3.58 5.08 -4.69
C LEU A 77 -4.89 5.67 -4.13
N LEU A 78 -5.43 5.10 -3.05
CA LEU A 78 -6.64 5.63 -2.42
C LEU A 78 -6.41 7.05 -1.88
N SER A 79 -5.30 7.28 -1.17
CA SER A 79 -4.96 8.62 -0.67
C SER A 79 -4.85 9.63 -1.81
N HIS A 80 -4.20 9.26 -2.92
CA HIS A 80 -4.09 10.13 -4.09
C HIS A 80 -5.46 10.46 -4.68
N ALA A 81 -6.29 9.44 -4.92
CA ALA A 81 -7.62 9.61 -5.50
C ALA A 81 -8.53 10.49 -4.63
N LEU A 82 -8.48 10.33 -3.30
CA LEU A 82 -9.22 11.16 -2.36
C LEU A 82 -8.77 12.64 -2.40
N ILE A 83 -7.46 12.88 -2.42
CA ILE A 83 -6.88 14.22 -2.50
C ILE A 83 -7.26 14.90 -3.81
N GLU A 84 -7.08 14.21 -4.94
CA GLU A 84 -7.41 14.72 -6.26
C GLU A 84 -8.91 15.04 -6.38
N THR A 85 -9.76 14.15 -5.87
CA THR A 85 -11.21 14.37 -5.80
C THR A 85 -11.55 15.62 -4.99
N ALA A 86 -10.96 15.78 -3.80
CA ALA A 86 -11.21 16.95 -2.96
C ALA A 86 -10.73 18.25 -3.62
N ASN A 87 -9.54 18.25 -4.21
CA ASN A 87 -8.99 19.41 -4.89
C ASN A 87 -9.81 19.78 -6.14
N GLY A 88 -10.19 18.80 -6.95
CA GLY A 88 -11.00 18.98 -8.15
C GLY A 88 -12.39 19.54 -7.83
N VAL A 89 -13.07 18.98 -6.82
CA VAL A 89 -14.36 19.51 -6.38
C VAL A 89 -14.20 20.93 -5.85
N MET A 90 -13.26 21.17 -4.92
CA MET A 90 -13.07 22.51 -4.34
C MET A 90 -12.69 23.56 -5.39
N LYS A 91 -11.89 23.19 -6.40
CA LYS A 91 -11.57 24.06 -7.55
C LYS A 91 -12.84 24.42 -8.32
N ASN A 92 -13.65 23.42 -8.69
CA ASN A 92 -14.92 23.65 -9.37
C ASN A 92 -15.86 24.55 -8.55
N ARG A 93 -15.98 24.34 -7.23
CA ARG A 93 -16.79 25.20 -6.36
C ARG A 93 -16.36 26.67 -6.41
N ARG A 94 -15.05 26.94 -6.47
CA ARG A 94 -14.52 28.31 -6.60
C ARG A 94 -14.84 28.93 -7.95
N GLU A 95 -14.72 28.16 -9.03
CA GLU A 95 -14.92 28.63 -10.40
C GLU A 95 -16.41 28.84 -10.74
N THR A 96 -17.28 27.90 -10.36
CA THR A 96 -18.70 27.92 -10.71
C THR A 96 -19.60 28.49 -9.62
N ARG A 97 -19.05 28.79 -8.43
CA ARG A 97 -19.81 29.14 -7.21
C ARG A 97 -20.84 28.08 -6.79
N ASN A 98 -20.73 26.86 -7.30
CA ASN A 98 -21.61 25.76 -6.92
C ASN A 98 -21.09 25.11 -5.64
N VAL A 99 -21.69 25.43 -4.49
CA VAL A 99 -21.31 24.91 -3.17
C VAL A 99 -22.09 23.67 -2.74
N VAL A 100 -22.82 23.04 -3.66
CA VAL A 100 -23.66 21.86 -3.35
C VAL A 100 -22.82 20.71 -2.79
N ALA A 101 -23.33 20.11 -1.73
CA ALA A 101 -22.73 18.94 -1.10
C ALA A 101 -22.79 17.71 -2.02
N LEU A 102 -21.78 16.86 -1.93
CA LEU A 102 -21.83 15.58 -2.63
C LEU A 102 -22.94 14.68 -2.04
N THR A 103 -23.56 13.89 -2.90
CA THR A 103 -24.61 12.94 -2.53
C THR A 103 -24.17 11.48 -2.65
N ASN A 104 -23.08 11.21 -3.37
CA ASN A 104 -22.57 9.86 -3.63
C ASN A 104 -21.06 9.89 -3.94
N HIS A 105 -20.48 8.69 -4.07
CA HIS A 105 -19.05 8.48 -4.33
C HIS A 105 -18.68 8.33 -5.82
N ASN A 106 -19.59 8.60 -6.76
CA ASN A 106 -19.35 8.29 -8.19
C ASN A 106 -18.17 9.06 -8.78
N TYR A 107 -17.93 10.29 -8.35
CA TYR A 107 -16.78 11.05 -8.81
C TYR A 107 -15.46 10.46 -8.28
N LEU A 108 -15.42 10.04 -7.00
CA LEU A 108 -14.27 9.32 -6.45
C LEU A 108 -13.99 8.04 -7.22
N LYS A 109 -15.01 7.25 -7.56
CA LYS A 109 -14.85 6.03 -8.37
C LYS A 109 -14.16 6.32 -9.70
N LYS A 110 -14.60 7.37 -10.41
CA LYS A 110 -13.98 7.79 -11.68
C LYS A 110 -12.52 8.21 -11.50
N VAL A 111 -12.22 9.02 -10.50
CA VAL A 111 -10.85 9.48 -10.21
C VAL A 111 -9.95 8.30 -9.82
N TYR A 112 -10.44 7.40 -8.99
CA TYR A 112 -9.70 6.19 -8.58
C TYR A 112 -9.34 5.31 -9.78
N GLU A 113 -10.31 5.02 -10.66
CA GLU A 113 -10.06 4.25 -11.89
C GLU A 113 -9.05 4.95 -12.81
N GLY A 114 -9.17 6.28 -12.97
CA GLY A 114 -8.23 7.08 -13.77
C GLY A 114 -6.82 7.12 -13.18
N ALA A 115 -6.69 7.02 -11.85
CA ALA A 115 -5.40 7.03 -11.18
C ALA A 115 -4.71 5.65 -11.14
N LYS A 116 -5.44 4.54 -11.31
CA LYS A 116 -4.87 3.18 -11.26
C LYS A 116 -3.58 3.00 -12.07
N PRO A 117 -3.47 3.46 -13.33
CA PRO A 117 -2.26 3.27 -14.14
C PRO A 117 -1.01 3.93 -13.52
N LEU A 118 -1.15 5.06 -12.83
CA LEU A 118 -0.04 5.76 -12.17
C LEU A 118 0.58 4.92 -11.04
N PHE A 119 -0.24 4.09 -10.40
CA PHE A 119 0.15 3.26 -9.25
C PHE A 119 0.34 1.78 -9.59
N ALA A 120 0.01 1.35 -10.81
CA ALA A 120 0.16 -0.03 -11.28
C ALA A 120 1.64 -0.49 -11.32
N VAL A 121 2.59 0.45 -11.38
CA VAL A 121 4.04 0.16 -11.42
C VAL A 121 4.62 -0.13 -10.03
N VAL A 122 3.90 0.14 -8.94
CA VAL A 122 4.43 0.09 -7.55
C VAL A 122 4.12 -1.23 -6.81
N ARG A 123 4.02 -2.37 -7.52
CA ARG A 123 3.97 -3.69 -6.86
C ARG A 123 5.03 -4.63 -7.43
N ASN A 124 6.26 -4.43 -6.97
CA ASN A 124 7.35 -5.40 -7.14
C ASN A 124 7.58 -6.26 -5.90
N GLU A 125 6.70 -6.24 -4.89
CA GLU A 125 6.86 -7.08 -3.69
C GLU A 125 6.82 -8.58 -4.01
N GLY A 126 6.02 -8.99 -5.01
CA GLY A 126 5.97 -10.37 -5.48
C GLY A 126 7.18 -10.78 -6.34
N LYS A 127 7.72 -9.87 -7.15
CA LYS A 127 8.91 -10.15 -7.97
C LYS A 127 10.18 -10.15 -7.13
N SER A 128 10.33 -9.27 -6.15
CA SER A 128 11.50 -9.28 -5.26
C SER A 128 11.61 -10.54 -4.41
N ALA A 129 10.48 -11.12 -3.95
CA ALA A 129 10.50 -12.38 -3.20
C ALA A 129 10.91 -13.57 -4.09
N VAL A 130 10.32 -13.69 -5.29
CA VAL A 130 10.66 -14.76 -6.25
C VAL A 130 12.10 -14.62 -6.75
N GLU A 131 12.51 -13.41 -7.13
CA GLU A 131 13.87 -13.12 -7.58
C GLU A 131 14.90 -13.33 -6.46
N SER A 132 14.53 -13.11 -5.19
CA SER A 132 15.39 -13.43 -4.05
C SER A 132 15.51 -14.94 -3.78
N ALA A 133 14.44 -15.71 -4.00
CA ALA A 133 14.44 -17.16 -3.82
C ALA A 133 15.22 -17.86 -4.95
N ASP A 134 15.04 -17.41 -6.20
CA ASP A 134 15.76 -17.91 -7.36
C ASP A 134 17.26 -17.61 -7.25
N LYS A 135 17.63 -16.38 -6.87
CA LYS A 135 19.03 -16.01 -6.59
C LYS A 135 19.64 -16.84 -5.47
N LEU A 136 18.91 -17.06 -4.37
CA LEU A 136 19.39 -17.90 -3.26
C LEU A 136 19.59 -19.37 -3.68
N ALA A 137 18.72 -19.90 -4.54
CA ALA A 137 18.85 -21.25 -5.08
C ALA A 137 20.06 -21.35 -6.04
N GLU A 138 20.28 -20.33 -6.87
CA GLU A 138 21.42 -20.24 -7.78
C GLU A 138 22.76 -20.08 -7.03
N ASP A 139 22.79 -19.26 -5.97
CA ASP A 139 23.96 -19.13 -5.08
C ASP A 139 24.31 -20.45 -4.40
N LYS A 140 23.31 -21.20 -3.91
CA LYS A 140 23.50 -22.53 -3.33
C LYS A 140 24.02 -23.53 -4.36
N ARG A 141 23.48 -23.53 -5.58
CA ARG A 141 23.96 -24.37 -6.69
C ARG A 141 25.43 -24.06 -7.00
N THR A 142 25.77 -22.78 -7.09
CA THR A 142 27.13 -22.32 -7.38
C THR A 142 28.11 -22.71 -6.27
N ALA A 143 27.72 -22.53 -5.01
CA ALA A 143 28.53 -22.93 -3.86
C ALA A 143 28.79 -24.46 -3.82
N ALA A 144 27.77 -25.27 -4.13
CA ALA A 144 27.90 -26.72 -4.23
C ALA A 144 28.90 -27.12 -5.33
N ILE A 145 28.80 -26.53 -6.53
CA ILE A 145 29.74 -26.78 -7.64
C ILE A 145 31.16 -26.40 -7.24
N GLN A 146 31.38 -25.20 -6.70
CA GLN A 146 32.69 -24.73 -6.28
C GLN A 146 33.31 -25.61 -5.20
N TYR A 147 32.50 -26.11 -4.25
CA TYR A 147 32.96 -27.02 -3.22
C TYR A 147 33.53 -28.31 -3.81
N ILE A 148 32.77 -28.99 -4.70
CA ILE A 148 33.24 -30.22 -5.35
C ILE A 148 34.45 -29.96 -6.25
N GLU A 149 34.46 -28.85 -6.98
CA GLU A 149 35.54 -28.53 -7.93
C GLU A 149 36.90 -28.33 -7.23
N ARG A 150 36.92 -27.83 -5.99
CA ARG A 150 38.15 -27.78 -5.17
C ARG A 150 38.74 -29.17 -4.92
N TYR A 151 37.90 -30.17 -4.66
CA TYR A 151 38.36 -31.56 -4.49
C TYR A 151 38.73 -32.22 -5.81
N ALA A 152 38.04 -31.87 -6.90
CA ALA A 152 38.38 -32.28 -8.26
C ALA A 152 39.78 -31.80 -8.67
N ALA A 153 40.10 -30.53 -8.41
CA ALA A 153 41.38 -29.92 -8.74
C ALA A 153 42.58 -30.58 -8.03
N ILE A 154 42.36 -31.14 -6.83
CA ILE A 154 43.38 -31.82 -6.03
C ILE A 154 43.36 -33.36 -6.28
N GLY A 155 42.54 -33.84 -7.23
CA GLY A 155 42.45 -35.25 -7.60
C GLY A 155 41.81 -36.16 -6.54
N LYS A 156 41.08 -35.57 -5.57
CA LYS A 156 40.53 -36.26 -4.39
C LYS A 156 39.01 -36.40 -4.43
N LEU A 157 38.46 -36.73 -5.60
CA LEU A 157 37.02 -36.87 -5.82
C LEU A 157 36.39 -38.01 -4.99
N GLU A 158 37.13 -39.08 -4.71
CA GLU A 158 36.65 -40.24 -3.93
C GLU A 158 36.05 -39.86 -2.57
N PHE A 159 36.54 -38.79 -1.94
CA PHE A 159 36.09 -38.33 -0.63
C PHE A 159 34.74 -37.61 -0.66
N VAL A 160 34.27 -37.22 -1.85
CA VAL A 160 33.09 -36.35 -2.02
C VAL A 160 31.99 -37.00 -2.88
N LYS A 161 32.27 -38.17 -3.48
CA LYS A 161 31.33 -38.92 -4.33
C LYS A 161 29.98 -39.26 -3.67
N ASN A 162 29.97 -39.43 -2.35
CA ASN A 162 28.75 -39.81 -1.61
C ASN A 162 27.91 -38.61 -1.16
N MET A 163 28.33 -37.37 -1.46
CA MET A 163 27.62 -36.16 -1.06
C MET A 163 26.57 -35.74 -2.10
N PRO A 164 25.44 -35.14 -1.70
CA PRO A 164 24.41 -34.68 -2.63
C PRO A 164 24.90 -33.60 -3.60
N GLU A 165 25.86 -32.77 -3.19
CA GLU A 165 26.50 -31.73 -4.01
C GLU A 165 27.25 -32.31 -5.21
N TYR A 166 27.74 -33.56 -5.10
CA TYR A 166 28.44 -34.25 -6.19
C TYR A 166 27.52 -34.49 -7.39
N LEU A 167 26.24 -34.76 -7.16
CA LEU A 167 25.26 -34.94 -8.24
C LEU A 167 25.03 -33.64 -9.01
N VAL A 168 24.96 -32.51 -8.29
CA VAL A 168 24.80 -31.17 -8.88
C VAL A 168 26.02 -30.81 -9.73
N TRP A 169 27.23 -31.09 -9.24
CA TRP A 169 28.47 -30.88 -9.97
C TRP A 169 28.59 -31.77 -11.22
N LYS A 170 28.17 -33.04 -11.13
CA LYS A 170 28.20 -33.97 -12.26
C LYS A 170 27.28 -33.50 -13.40
N ALA A 171 26.05 -33.11 -13.07
CA ALA A 171 25.10 -32.55 -14.03
C ALA A 171 25.66 -31.27 -14.69
N TRP A 172 26.27 -30.38 -13.90
CA TRP A 172 26.93 -29.20 -14.43
C TRP A 172 28.10 -29.52 -15.38
N LYS A 173 28.93 -30.53 -15.08
CA LYS A 173 29.99 -30.98 -16.01
C LYS A 173 29.43 -31.56 -17.30
N GLU A 174 28.33 -32.31 -17.23
CA GLU A 174 27.64 -32.85 -18.41
C GLU A 174 27.07 -31.71 -19.28
N GLU A 175 26.44 -30.68 -18.67
CA GLU A 175 25.99 -29.46 -19.35
C GLU A 175 27.14 -28.73 -20.06
N GLN A 176 28.28 -28.53 -19.37
CA GLN A 176 29.47 -27.89 -19.95
C GLN A 176 30.05 -28.70 -21.12
N ASN A 177 30.15 -30.03 -20.99
CA ASN A 177 30.66 -30.89 -22.05
C ASN A 177 29.72 -30.91 -23.27
N ALA A 178 28.40 -30.86 -23.07
CA ALA A 178 27.43 -30.75 -24.16
C ALA A 178 27.56 -29.42 -24.93
N THR A 179 27.92 -28.32 -24.26
CA THR A 179 28.14 -27.02 -24.92
C THR A 179 29.49 -26.87 -25.62
N THR A 180 30.46 -27.75 -25.33
CA THR A 180 31.83 -27.65 -25.87
C THR A 180 32.08 -28.62 -27.03
N ASN A 181 31.08 -29.41 -27.43
CA ASN A 181 31.16 -30.36 -28.53
C ASN A 181 30.26 -29.89 -29.69
N PRO A 182 30.80 -29.29 -30.77
CA PRO A 182 30.04 -28.98 -31.98
C PRO A 182 29.61 -30.23 -32.76
#